data_AF-A0A6P1EDG3-F1
#
_entry.id   AF-A0A6P1EDG3-F1
#
_cell.length_a   1.000
_cell.length_b   1.000
_cell.length_c   1.000
_cell.angle_alpha   90.00
_cell.angle_beta   90.00
_cell.angle_gamma   90.00
#
_symmetry.space_group_name_H-M   'P 1'
#
loop_
_entity.id
_entity.type
_entity.pdbx_description
1 polymer ?
#
loop_
_entity_poly.entity_id
_entity_poly.type
_entity_poly.pdbx_seq_one_letter_code
_entity_poly.pdbx_strand_id
1 'polypeptide(L)'
;MPRFTELRVQSSPAVTRAGRVLEGFPFSADAYHVAALFMAALPRDYVLDGASLLTLQCGPHGDEPVYQRFPGASVVCVDPFDFAAYADSDPATRERAVLALIEQHGLALIDRVEADPAPWRAAAALVRAQGFQREDEVARLGRALPGRAGWIRVYRGLGAGVGERWQARVLDRGGAVIACHPMRSPAALDQRDWFKRSAWEQGVFVVRQRLGEAVFTLEPPSATGPGSSWMAL
;
A
#
# COMPACT_ATOMS: atom_id res chain seq x y z
N MET A 1 -2.89 24.97 1.55
CA MET A 1 -3.00 23.96 2.63
C MET A 1 -2.30 22.68 2.17
N PRO A 2 -1.62 21.93 3.05
CA PRO A 2 -0.98 20.68 2.64
C PRO A 2 -2.04 19.66 2.24
N ARG A 3 -1.70 18.85 1.24
CA ARG A 3 -2.56 17.78 0.71
C ARG A 3 -2.48 16.57 1.63
N PHE A 4 -3.57 15.84 1.75
CA PHE A 4 -3.60 14.59 2.48
C PHE A 4 -2.92 13.49 1.66
N THR A 5 -1.77 12.99 2.13
CA THR A 5 -0.91 12.09 1.36
C THR A 5 -0.70 10.73 2.01
N GLU A 6 -1.01 10.60 3.30
CA GLU A 6 -0.73 9.38 4.04
C GLU A 6 -1.77 9.12 5.12
N LEU A 7 -2.24 7.87 5.18
CA LEU A 7 -3.11 7.34 6.21
C LEU A 7 -2.40 6.16 6.86
N ARG A 8 -2.36 6.14 8.20
CA ARG A 8 -1.85 5.03 9.00
C ARG A 8 -2.94 4.51 9.92
N VAL A 9 -3.03 3.19 10.04
CA VAL A 9 -3.85 2.51 11.04
C VAL A 9 -2.87 1.69 11.86
N GLN A 10 -2.74 1.97 13.15
CA GLN A 10 -1.73 1.35 14.00
C GLN A 10 -2.21 1.18 15.44
N SER A 11 -1.61 0.25 16.16
CA SER A 11 -1.84 0.09 17.60
C SER A 11 -1.28 1.27 18.38
N SER A 12 -1.94 1.62 19.49
CA SER A 12 -1.46 2.67 20.38
C SER A 12 -0.17 2.23 21.07
N PRO A 13 0.74 3.18 21.39
CA PRO A 13 1.96 2.86 22.13
C PRO A 13 1.68 2.15 23.46
N ALA A 14 0.53 2.41 24.10
CA ALA A 14 0.13 1.73 25.33
C ALA A 14 -0.16 0.24 25.10
N VAL A 15 -0.83 -0.12 24.00
CA VAL A 15 -1.07 -1.53 23.62
C VAL A 15 0.24 -2.22 23.27
N THR A 16 1.09 -1.56 22.49
CA THR A 16 2.39 -2.09 22.07
C THR A 16 3.31 -2.31 23.27
N ARG A 17 3.37 -1.36 24.22
CA ARG A 17 4.19 -1.47 25.43
C ARG A 17 3.66 -2.50 26.44
N ALA A 18 2.35 -2.72 26.48
CA ALA A 18 1.73 -3.66 27.39
C ALA A 18 1.69 -5.12 26.88
N GLY A 19 2.24 -5.41 25.69
CA GLY A 19 2.16 -6.74 25.07
C GLY A 19 0.72 -7.17 24.75
N ARG A 20 -0.19 -6.20 24.54
CA ARG A 20 -1.64 -6.45 24.34
C ARG A 20 -2.05 -6.53 22.88
N VAL A 21 -1.14 -6.26 21.95
CA VAL A 21 -1.24 -6.85 20.62
C VAL A 21 -0.76 -8.28 20.81
N LEU A 22 -1.56 -9.28 20.41
CA LEU A 22 -1.15 -10.70 20.39
C LEU A 22 0.33 -10.78 20.00
N GLU A 23 1.17 -11.36 20.86
CA GLU A 23 2.62 -11.40 20.66
C GLU A 23 2.90 -11.99 19.27
N GLY A 24 3.47 -11.18 18.37
CA GLY A 24 3.73 -11.57 16.98
C GLY A 24 2.66 -11.24 15.93
N PHE A 25 1.52 -10.62 16.26
CA PHE A 25 0.52 -10.18 15.27
C PHE A 25 0.78 -8.73 14.81
N PRO A 26 1.23 -8.49 13.56
CA PRO A 26 1.61 -7.16 13.11
C PRO A 26 0.39 -6.36 12.61
N PHE A 27 -0.48 -5.89 13.51
CA PHE A 27 -1.72 -5.17 13.17
C PHE A 27 -1.53 -4.04 12.15
N SER A 28 -0.55 -3.15 12.36
CA SER A 28 -0.30 -2.03 11.44
C SER A 28 0.08 -2.50 10.04
N ALA A 29 0.70 -3.67 9.94
CA ALA A 29 1.07 -4.27 8.68
C ALA A 29 -0.18 -4.89 8.02
N ASP A 30 -1.00 -5.62 8.78
CA ASP A 30 -2.24 -6.21 8.31
C ASP A 30 -3.25 -5.15 7.80
N ALA A 31 -3.26 -3.96 8.43
CA ALA A 31 -4.11 -2.85 8.02
C ALA A 31 -3.55 -2.01 6.84
N TYR A 32 -2.29 -2.22 6.49
CA TYR A 32 -1.55 -1.37 5.54
C TYR A 32 -2.23 -1.29 4.17
N HIS A 33 -2.58 -2.44 3.57
CA HIS A 33 -3.06 -2.45 2.20
C HIS A 33 -4.42 -1.78 2.08
N VAL A 34 -5.30 -1.92 3.08
CA VAL A 34 -6.60 -1.22 3.11
C VAL A 34 -6.40 0.29 3.18
N ALA A 35 -5.49 0.77 4.04
CA ALA A 35 -5.15 2.19 4.10
C ALA A 35 -4.54 2.68 2.78
N ALA A 36 -3.68 1.89 2.14
CA ALA A 36 -3.07 2.23 0.84
C ALA A 36 -4.10 2.26 -0.29
N LEU A 37 -5.05 1.32 -0.32
CA LEU A 37 -6.18 1.29 -1.27
C LEU A 37 -7.06 2.53 -1.10
N PHE A 38 -7.40 2.85 0.14
CA PHE A 38 -8.20 4.04 0.48
C PHE A 38 -7.51 5.32 0.01
N MET A 39 -6.22 5.48 0.31
CA MET A 39 -5.43 6.63 -0.16
C MET A 39 -5.33 6.71 -1.68
N ALA A 40 -5.27 5.57 -2.37
CA ALA A 40 -5.23 5.52 -3.82
C ALA A 40 -6.59 5.82 -4.48
N ALA A 41 -7.69 5.73 -3.72
CA ALA A 41 -9.05 6.06 -4.15
C ALA A 41 -9.43 7.52 -3.93
N LEU A 42 -8.73 8.24 -3.04
CA LEU A 42 -8.94 9.66 -2.79
C LEU A 42 -8.42 10.55 -3.95
N PRO A 43 -9.05 11.72 -4.19
CA PRO A 43 -8.50 12.74 -5.07
C PRO A 43 -7.10 13.17 -4.62
N ARG A 44 -6.18 13.36 -5.58
CA ARG A 44 -4.76 13.71 -5.29
C ARG A 44 -4.59 15.07 -4.62
N ASP A 45 -5.56 15.94 -4.77
CA ASP A 45 -5.62 17.29 -4.23
C ASP A 45 -6.52 17.40 -2.99
N TYR A 46 -7.03 16.26 -2.48
CA TYR A 46 -7.85 16.23 -1.28
C TYR A 46 -7.11 16.83 -0.07
N VAL A 47 -7.80 17.70 0.66
CA VAL A 47 -7.36 18.33 1.89
C VAL A 47 -8.35 17.94 2.98
N LEU A 48 -7.84 17.35 4.07
CA LEU A 48 -8.67 16.95 5.20
C LEU A 48 -8.74 18.08 6.23
N ASP A 49 -7.78 18.14 7.14
CA ASP A 49 -7.69 19.14 8.20
C ASP A 49 -6.47 20.05 8.01
N GLY A 50 -5.80 19.96 6.85
CA GLY A 50 -4.54 20.64 6.60
C GLY A 50 -3.34 19.99 7.30
N ALA A 51 -3.40 18.69 7.62
CA ALA A 51 -2.24 17.82 7.78
C ALA A 51 -2.04 16.93 6.54
N SER A 52 -0.79 16.49 6.30
CA SER A 52 -0.47 15.55 5.22
C SER A 52 -0.56 14.09 5.64
N LEU A 53 -0.54 13.83 6.95
CA LEU A 53 -0.60 12.51 7.56
C LEU A 53 -1.75 12.46 8.56
N LEU A 54 -2.59 11.42 8.48
CA LEU A 54 -3.55 11.04 9.51
C LEU A 54 -3.17 9.67 10.05
N THR A 55 -3.17 9.56 11.38
CA THR A 55 -2.97 8.29 12.08
C THR A 55 -4.22 7.94 12.87
N LEU A 56 -4.83 6.80 12.57
CA LEU A 56 -5.83 6.16 13.41
C LEU A 56 -5.10 5.27 14.41
N GLN A 57 -5.06 5.71 15.67
CA GLN A 57 -4.35 5.05 16.74
C GLN A 57 -5.32 4.20 17.56
N CYS A 58 -5.29 2.88 17.33
CA CYS A 58 -6.22 1.93 17.92
C CYS A 58 -5.75 1.46 19.31
N GLY A 59 -6.63 1.50 20.30
CA GLY A 59 -6.35 1.12 21.69
C GLY A 59 -6.53 2.27 22.68
N PRO A 60 -6.35 2.00 23.98
CA PRO A 60 -6.69 2.94 25.03
C PRO A 60 -5.96 4.26 24.85
N HIS A 61 -6.70 5.36 24.95
CA HIS A 61 -6.15 6.72 24.93
C HIS A 61 -6.04 7.36 26.32
N GLY A 62 -6.68 6.78 27.35
CA GLY A 62 -6.64 7.33 28.71
C GLY A 62 -7.18 8.76 28.74
N ASP A 63 -6.44 9.68 29.33
CA ASP A 63 -6.84 11.10 29.44
C ASP A 63 -6.48 11.94 28.20
N GLU A 64 -5.82 11.34 27.18
CA GLU A 64 -5.45 12.04 25.96
C GLU A 64 -6.69 12.44 25.14
N PRO A 65 -6.68 13.60 24.45
CA PRO A 65 -7.76 13.97 23.54
C PRO A 65 -7.96 12.96 22.42
N VAL A 66 -9.23 12.69 22.06
CA VAL A 66 -9.61 11.81 20.94
C VAL A 66 -9.01 12.27 19.61
N TYR A 67 -8.83 13.58 19.43
CA TYR A 67 -8.19 14.16 18.25
C TYR A 67 -7.10 15.13 18.65
N GLN A 68 -5.91 14.96 18.05
CA GLN A 68 -4.77 15.83 18.22
C GLN A 68 -4.19 16.22 16.87
N ARG A 69 -3.87 17.50 16.71
CA ARG A 69 -3.25 18.03 15.49
C ARG A 69 -1.88 18.60 15.79
N PHE A 70 -0.91 18.18 14.99
CA PHE A 70 0.47 18.64 15.02
C PHE A 70 0.83 19.27 13.66
N PRO A 71 1.94 20.02 13.56
CA PRO A 71 2.45 20.46 12.27
C PRO A 71 2.68 19.28 11.32
N GLY A 72 1.87 19.19 10.27
CA GLY A 72 1.97 18.18 9.22
C GLY A 72 1.33 16.81 9.52
N ALA A 73 0.84 16.58 10.74
CA ALA A 73 0.28 15.29 11.15
C ALA A 73 -0.90 15.44 12.10
N SER A 74 -1.86 14.52 12.00
CA SER A 74 -3.01 14.42 12.88
C SER A 74 -3.16 13.00 13.40
N VAL A 75 -3.63 12.88 14.63
CA VAL A 75 -3.88 11.61 15.30
C VAL A 75 -5.33 11.58 15.77
N VAL A 76 -6.03 10.49 15.47
CA VAL A 76 -7.36 10.18 16.01
C VAL A 76 -7.23 8.89 16.80
N CYS A 77 -7.58 8.95 18.08
CA CYS A 77 -7.63 7.79 18.95
C CYS A 77 -8.90 6.97 18.67
N VAL A 78 -8.72 5.66 18.53
CA VAL A 78 -9.80 4.69 18.32
C VAL A 78 -9.86 3.78 19.54
N ASP A 79 -10.79 4.06 20.44
CA ASP A 79 -10.98 3.38 21.71
C ASP A 79 -12.49 3.23 21.98
N PRO A 80 -13.00 2.03 22.28
CA PRO A 80 -12.28 0.74 22.36
C PRO A 80 -11.94 0.13 20.99
N PHE A 81 -10.85 -0.63 20.93
CA PHE A 81 -10.54 -1.53 19.82
C PHE A 81 -10.19 -2.93 20.35
N ASP A 82 -10.92 -3.94 19.89
CA ASP A 82 -10.72 -5.33 20.31
C ASP A 82 -9.70 -6.03 19.39
N PHE A 83 -8.44 -5.99 19.80
CA PHE A 83 -7.34 -6.65 19.08
C PHE A 83 -7.48 -8.18 19.04
N ALA A 84 -8.07 -8.79 20.06
CA ALA A 84 -8.22 -10.25 20.13
C ALA A 84 -9.27 -10.70 19.12
N ALA A 85 -10.46 -10.08 19.14
CA ALA A 85 -11.50 -10.37 18.17
C ALA A 85 -11.05 -10.08 16.73
N TYR A 86 -10.29 -9.01 16.51
CA TYR A 86 -9.70 -8.71 15.21
C TYR A 86 -8.73 -9.82 14.75
N ALA A 87 -7.80 -10.21 15.61
CA ALA A 87 -6.79 -11.22 15.30
C ALA A 87 -7.40 -12.63 15.11
N ASP A 88 -8.52 -12.95 15.76
CA ASP A 88 -9.22 -14.23 15.60
C ASP A 88 -10.14 -14.27 14.36
N SER A 89 -10.45 -13.11 13.78
CA SER A 89 -11.31 -13.01 12.59
C SER A 89 -10.61 -13.50 11.32
N ASP A 90 -11.38 -13.91 10.31
CA ASP A 90 -10.83 -14.23 8.98
C ASP A 90 -10.32 -12.98 8.25
N PRO A 91 -9.42 -13.12 7.25
CA PRO A 91 -8.83 -11.98 6.54
C PRO A 91 -9.86 -11.02 5.93
N ALA A 92 -10.95 -11.52 5.36
CA ALA A 92 -11.95 -10.65 4.72
C ALA A 92 -12.73 -9.84 5.78
N THR A 93 -12.97 -10.42 6.96
CA THR A 93 -13.54 -9.70 8.10
C THR A 93 -12.61 -8.60 8.61
N ARG A 94 -11.30 -8.87 8.70
CA ARG A 94 -10.29 -7.88 9.08
C ARG A 94 -10.24 -6.70 8.12
N GLU A 95 -10.25 -6.95 6.81
CA GLU A 95 -10.26 -5.89 5.79
C GLU A 95 -11.48 -4.97 5.92
N ARG A 96 -12.67 -5.56 6.10
CA ARG A 96 -13.90 -4.81 6.35
C ARG A 96 -13.83 -4.01 7.64
N ALA A 97 -13.26 -4.57 8.70
CA ALA A 97 -13.08 -3.87 9.97
C ALA A 97 -12.12 -2.68 9.83
N VAL A 98 -10.98 -2.83 9.16
CA VAL A 98 -10.05 -1.71 8.91
C VAL A 98 -10.71 -0.63 8.08
N LEU A 99 -11.44 -0.98 7.02
CA LEU A 99 -12.15 0.03 6.22
C LEU A 99 -13.24 0.74 7.01
N ALA A 100 -13.97 0.01 7.86
CA ALA A 100 -14.98 0.60 8.75
C ALA A 100 -14.36 1.57 9.75
N LEU A 101 -13.20 1.26 10.32
CA LEU A 101 -12.44 2.18 11.18
C LEU A 101 -12.07 3.46 10.41
N ILE A 102 -11.53 3.31 9.20
CA ILE A 102 -11.16 4.45 8.35
C ILE A 102 -12.40 5.31 8.04
N GLU A 103 -13.49 4.69 7.63
CA GLU A 103 -14.72 5.40 7.29
C GLU A 103 -15.32 6.12 8.50
N GLN A 104 -15.55 5.41 9.60
CA GLN A 104 -16.19 5.97 10.79
C GLN A 104 -15.38 7.10 11.42
N HIS A 105 -14.10 6.87 11.72
CA HIS A 105 -13.27 7.85 12.41
C HIS A 105 -12.84 8.99 11.48
N GLY A 106 -12.69 8.71 10.19
CA GLY A 106 -12.48 9.74 9.18
C GLY A 106 -13.69 10.66 9.02
N LEU A 107 -14.91 10.10 8.96
CA LEU A 107 -16.14 10.90 8.88
C LEU A 107 -16.37 11.75 10.14
N ALA A 108 -16.07 11.21 11.33
CA ALA A 108 -16.14 11.98 12.57
C ALA A 108 -15.13 13.15 12.58
N LEU A 109 -13.92 12.93 12.06
CA LEU A 109 -12.94 14.01 11.90
C LEU A 109 -13.39 15.03 10.84
N ILE A 110 -13.93 14.58 9.71
CA ILE A 110 -14.45 15.44 8.64
C ILE A 110 -15.55 16.37 9.16
N ASP A 111 -16.49 15.83 9.93
CA ASP A 111 -17.54 16.61 10.60
C ASP A 111 -16.94 17.66 11.54
N ARG A 112 -15.97 17.25 12.37
CA ARG A 112 -15.25 18.14 13.30
C ARG A 112 -14.53 19.30 12.61
N VAL A 113 -13.99 19.09 11.40
CA VAL A 113 -13.24 20.12 10.65
C VAL A 113 -14.07 20.77 9.54
N GLU A 114 -15.37 20.46 9.48
CA GLU A 114 -16.32 21.00 8.51
C GLU A 114 -15.88 20.79 7.04
N ALA A 115 -15.24 19.66 6.75
CA ALA A 115 -14.83 19.28 5.39
C ALA A 115 -15.94 18.54 4.63
N ASP A 116 -15.82 18.46 3.30
CA ASP A 116 -16.77 17.69 2.47
C ASP A 116 -16.57 16.17 2.70
N PRO A 117 -17.60 15.42 3.14
CA PRO A 117 -17.50 13.98 3.34
C PRO A 117 -17.58 13.16 2.04
N ALA A 118 -17.99 13.75 0.91
CA ALA A 118 -18.24 13.00 -0.33
C ALA A 118 -16.99 12.26 -0.86
N PRO A 119 -15.78 12.87 -0.92
CA PRO A 119 -14.58 12.15 -1.36
C PRO A 119 -14.22 10.96 -0.46
N TRP A 120 -14.42 11.10 0.85
CA TRP A 120 -14.12 10.05 1.82
C TRP A 120 -15.06 8.84 1.65
N ARG A 121 -16.37 9.10 1.51
CA ARG A 121 -17.38 8.07 1.24
C ARG A 121 -17.16 7.40 -0.11
N ALA A 122 -16.84 8.18 -1.14
CA ALA A 122 -16.55 7.66 -2.48
C ALA A 122 -15.31 6.76 -2.47
N ALA A 123 -14.26 7.13 -1.74
CA ALA A 123 -13.08 6.30 -1.57
C ALA A 123 -13.43 4.97 -0.88
N ALA A 124 -14.20 4.99 0.22
CA ALA A 124 -14.63 3.77 0.90
C ALA A 124 -15.48 2.86 -0.01
N ALA A 125 -16.42 3.44 -0.75
CA ALA A 125 -17.24 2.72 -1.71
C ALA A 125 -16.40 2.08 -2.83
N LEU A 126 -15.39 2.79 -3.35
CA LEU A 126 -14.50 2.25 -4.38
C LEU A 126 -13.66 1.09 -3.86
N VAL A 127 -13.12 1.17 -2.64
CA VAL A 127 -12.36 0.07 -2.02
C VAL A 127 -13.23 -1.20 -1.91
N ARG A 128 -14.49 -1.05 -1.50
CA ARG A 128 -15.46 -2.17 -1.47
C ARG A 128 -15.74 -2.72 -2.86
N ALA A 129 -16.00 -1.86 -3.83
CA ALA A 129 -16.31 -2.26 -5.20
C ALA A 129 -15.13 -2.98 -5.88
N GLN A 130 -13.91 -2.66 -5.49
CA GLN A 130 -12.67 -3.32 -5.95
C GLN A 130 -12.37 -4.63 -5.21
N GLY A 131 -13.19 -5.04 -4.24
CA GLY A 131 -12.96 -6.25 -3.47
C GLY A 131 -11.66 -6.23 -2.68
N PHE A 132 -11.25 -5.06 -2.17
CA PHE A 132 -10.01 -4.87 -1.41
C PHE A 132 -8.74 -5.26 -2.18
N GLN A 133 -8.76 -5.16 -3.51
CA GLN A 133 -7.61 -5.48 -4.35
C GLN A 133 -7.40 -4.42 -5.43
N ARG A 134 -6.15 -4.13 -5.74
CA ARG A 134 -5.79 -3.21 -6.82
C ARG A 134 -4.43 -3.54 -7.38
N GLU A 135 -4.28 -3.41 -8.68
CA GLU A 135 -2.99 -3.50 -9.35
C GLU A 135 -2.78 -2.29 -10.25
N ASP A 136 -1.67 -1.58 -10.06
CA ASP A 136 -1.32 -0.38 -10.82
C ASP A 136 0.02 -0.58 -11.54
N GLU A 137 0.10 -0.15 -12.79
CA GLU A 137 1.37 -0.03 -13.50
C GLU A 137 2.19 1.15 -12.93
N VAL A 138 3.45 0.89 -12.60
CA VAL A 138 4.42 1.88 -12.14
C VAL A 138 5.28 2.31 -13.32
N ALA A 139 4.70 3.11 -14.21
CA ALA A 139 5.28 3.49 -15.50
C ALA A 139 6.71 4.03 -15.43
N ARG A 140 7.06 4.78 -14.37
CA ARG A 140 8.43 5.30 -14.15
C ARG A 140 9.52 4.22 -14.12
N LEU A 141 9.16 2.99 -13.77
CA LEU A 141 10.07 1.84 -13.71
C LEU A 141 10.06 1.01 -15.01
N GLY A 142 9.11 1.21 -15.91
CA GLY A 142 9.04 0.45 -17.16
C GLY A 142 10.10 0.88 -18.18
N ARG A 143 10.64 -0.07 -18.95
CA ARG A 143 11.67 0.20 -19.97
C ARG A 143 11.39 -0.64 -21.22
N ALA A 144 11.68 -0.09 -22.40
CA ALA A 144 11.72 -0.90 -23.62
C ALA A 144 12.89 -1.90 -23.53
N LEU A 145 12.70 -3.11 -24.03
CA LEU A 145 13.79 -4.07 -24.21
C LEU A 145 14.81 -3.55 -25.24
N PRO A 146 16.09 -4.00 -25.18
CA PRO A 146 17.09 -3.65 -26.18
C PRO A 146 16.60 -3.97 -27.60
N GLY A 147 16.95 -3.11 -28.56
CA GLY A 147 16.45 -3.24 -29.94
C GLY A 147 14.93 -3.10 -30.10
N ARG A 148 14.24 -2.55 -29.08
CA ARG A 148 12.77 -2.41 -29.02
C ARG A 148 12.05 -3.74 -29.31
N ALA A 149 12.60 -4.83 -28.79
CA ALA A 149 12.04 -6.18 -28.93
C ALA A 149 10.75 -6.40 -28.10
N GLY A 150 10.37 -5.42 -27.28
CA GLY A 150 9.26 -5.51 -26.35
C GLY A 150 9.48 -4.55 -25.19
N TRP A 151 8.88 -4.86 -24.03
CA TRP A 151 8.87 -3.99 -22.86
C TRP A 151 9.04 -4.78 -21.57
N ILE A 152 9.68 -4.17 -20.58
CA ILE A 152 9.53 -4.54 -19.17
C ILE A 152 8.59 -3.51 -18.55
N ARG A 153 7.49 -3.96 -17.97
CA ARG A 153 6.55 -3.13 -17.20
C ARG A 153 6.54 -3.60 -15.76
N VAL A 154 6.43 -2.66 -14.82
CA VAL A 154 6.42 -2.98 -13.39
C VAL A 154 5.04 -2.68 -12.83
N TYR A 155 4.51 -3.62 -12.06
CA TYR A 155 3.20 -3.54 -11.44
C TYR A 155 3.32 -3.62 -9.93
N ARG A 156 2.52 -2.80 -9.25
CA ARG A 156 2.31 -2.84 -7.80
C ARG A 156 0.91 -3.37 -7.54
N GLY A 157 0.81 -4.48 -6.82
CA GLY A 157 -0.45 -5.05 -6.37
C GLY A 157 -0.67 -4.83 -4.87
N LEU A 158 -1.90 -4.55 -4.48
CA LEU A 158 -2.38 -4.46 -3.11
C LEU A 158 -3.51 -5.47 -2.90
N GLY A 159 -3.54 -6.13 -1.74
CA GLY A 159 -4.65 -7.01 -1.37
C GLY A 159 -4.39 -7.92 -0.17
N ALA A 160 -5.46 -8.59 0.27
CA ALA A 160 -5.44 -9.59 1.34
C ALA A 160 -4.32 -10.64 1.16
N GLY A 161 -3.69 -11.04 2.26
CA GLY A 161 -2.68 -12.13 2.30
C GLY A 161 -1.30 -11.78 1.73
N VAL A 162 -1.20 -10.76 0.87
CA VAL A 162 0.07 -10.28 0.29
C VAL A 162 0.49 -8.91 0.84
N GLY A 163 -0.46 -8.10 1.31
CA GLY A 163 -0.22 -6.71 1.68
C GLY A 163 0.10 -5.88 0.43
N GLU A 164 1.39 -5.83 0.08
CA GLU A 164 1.92 -5.24 -1.15
C GLU A 164 2.84 -6.22 -1.89
N ARG A 165 2.57 -6.41 -3.19
CA ARG A 165 3.41 -7.21 -4.12
C ARG A 165 3.94 -6.35 -5.27
N TRP A 166 5.14 -6.66 -5.73
CA TRP A 166 5.76 -6.02 -6.90
C TRP A 166 6.19 -7.05 -7.92
N GLN A 167 5.87 -6.81 -9.19
CA GLN A 167 6.17 -7.72 -10.28
C GLN A 167 6.67 -6.96 -11.50
N ALA A 168 7.76 -7.44 -12.10
CA ALA A 168 8.18 -7.05 -13.43
C ALA A 168 7.59 -8.05 -14.45
N ARG A 169 6.79 -7.55 -15.39
CA ARG A 169 6.30 -8.33 -16.53
C ARG A 169 7.13 -7.99 -17.75
N VAL A 170 7.58 -9.02 -18.46
CA VAL A 170 8.20 -8.88 -19.77
C VAL A 170 7.11 -9.09 -20.82
N LEU A 171 7.00 -8.16 -21.75
CA LEU A 171 6.03 -8.14 -22.83
C LEU A 171 6.77 -8.17 -24.16
N ASP A 172 6.22 -8.88 -25.15
CA ASP A 172 6.71 -8.83 -26.52
C ASP A 172 6.37 -7.49 -27.22
N ARG A 173 6.69 -7.37 -28.51
CA ARG A 173 6.33 -6.17 -29.31
C ARG A 173 4.83 -5.95 -29.45
N GLY A 174 4.03 -7.01 -29.40
CA GLY A 174 2.57 -6.96 -29.48
C GLY A 174 1.90 -6.63 -28.15
N GLY A 175 2.64 -6.64 -27.04
CA GLY A 175 2.13 -6.42 -25.70
C GLY A 175 1.64 -7.70 -25.01
N ALA A 176 1.90 -8.88 -25.56
CA ALA A 176 1.63 -10.14 -24.87
C ALA A 176 2.66 -10.36 -23.77
N VAL A 177 2.22 -10.77 -22.58
CA VAL A 177 3.10 -11.09 -21.46
C VAL A 177 3.81 -12.41 -21.77
N ILE A 178 5.14 -12.37 -21.80
CA ILE A 178 6.00 -13.53 -22.05
C ILE A 178 6.67 -14.06 -20.79
N ALA A 179 6.85 -13.23 -19.76
CA ALA A 179 7.40 -13.63 -18.48
C ALA A 179 6.95 -12.70 -17.35
N CYS A 180 6.93 -13.25 -16.13
CA CYS A 180 6.52 -12.56 -14.91
C CYS A 180 7.55 -12.84 -13.81
N HIS A 181 8.15 -11.79 -13.25
CA HIS A 181 9.19 -11.89 -12.25
C HIS A 181 8.77 -11.17 -10.95
N PRO A 182 8.62 -11.89 -9.82
CA PRO A 182 8.42 -11.24 -8.54
C PRO A 182 9.68 -10.42 -8.18
N MET A 183 9.50 -9.15 -7.82
CA MET A 183 10.63 -8.27 -7.53
C MET A 183 11.09 -8.36 -6.07
N ARG A 184 10.18 -8.77 -5.18
CA ARG A 184 10.43 -9.05 -3.76
C ARG A 184 9.26 -9.86 -3.22
N SER A 185 9.51 -10.60 -2.14
CA SER A 185 8.43 -11.23 -1.38
C SER A 185 7.38 -10.19 -0.99
N PRO A 186 6.08 -10.56 -1.00
CA PRO A 186 5.04 -9.67 -0.53
C PRO A 186 5.34 -9.18 0.89
N ALA A 187 5.06 -7.90 1.14
CA ALA A 187 5.27 -7.30 2.44
C ALA A 187 4.10 -6.40 2.81
N ALA A 188 3.80 -6.35 4.09
CA ALA A 188 2.71 -5.58 4.65
C ALA A 188 3.14 -4.13 4.98
N LEU A 189 3.93 -3.52 4.09
CA LEU A 189 4.53 -2.19 4.23
C LEU A 189 4.69 -1.52 2.86
N ASP A 190 4.76 -0.19 2.84
CA ASP A 190 5.01 0.59 1.62
C ASP A 190 6.43 0.38 1.07
N GLN A 191 6.52 -0.16 -0.15
CA GLN A 191 7.79 -0.45 -0.80
C GLN A 191 8.13 0.53 -1.93
N ARG A 192 7.39 1.64 -2.09
CA ARG A 192 7.61 2.59 -3.20
C ARG A 192 9.00 3.23 -3.21
N ASP A 193 9.59 3.45 -2.03
CA ASP A 193 10.96 3.95 -1.91
C ASP A 193 12.03 2.86 -2.06
N TRP A 194 11.65 1.58 -1.92
CA TRP A 194 12.49 0.43 -2.26
C TRP A 194 12.63 0.29 -3.78
N PHE A 195 11.56 0.54 -4.54
CA PHE A 195 11.58 0.50 -6.00
C PHE A 195 11.49 1.92 -6.60
N LYS A 196 12.63 2.65 -6.63
CA LYS A 196 12.64 4.08 -6.93
C LYS A 196 12.93 4.45 -8.39
N ARG A 197 13.86 3.77 -9.04
CA ARG A 197 14.21 4.06 -10.44
C ARG A 197 14.71 2.80 -11.13
N SER A 198 14.62 2.77 -12.46
CA SER A 198 15.17 1.68 -13.25
C SER A 198 16.06 2.17 -14.38
N ALA A 199 16.96 1.33 -14.86
CA ALA A 199 17.85 1.61 -15.99
C ALA A 199 18.29 0.31 -16.66
N TRP A 200 18.80 0.45 -17.90
CA TRP A 200 19.65 -0.59 -18.50
C TRP A 200 21.09 -0.29 -18.11
N GLU A 201 21.75 -1.24 -17.45
CA GLU A 201 23.14 -1.14 -17.04
C GLU A 201 23.85 -2.42 -17.50
N GLN A 202 24.90 -2.30 -18.31
CA GLN A 202 25.69 -3.44 -18.80
C GLN A 202 24.85 -4.57 -19.42
N GLY A 203 23.75 -4.23 -20.09
CA GLY A 203 22.86 -5.21 -20.74
C GLY A 203 21.82 -5.85 -19.81
N VAL A 204 21.74 -5.43 -18.54
CA VAL A 204 20.77 -5.94 -17.56
C VAL A 204 19.81 -4.82 -17.16
N PHE A 205 18.54 -5.16 -16.95
CA PHE A 205 17.56 -4.25 -16.39
C PHE A 205 17.76 -4.19 -14.87
N VAL A 206 18.04 -3.01 -14.34
CA VAL A 206 18.31 -2.80 -12.90
C VAL A 206 17.26 -1.88 -12.32
N VAL A 207 16.71 -2.24 -11.16
CA VAL A 207 15.88 -1.36 -10.34
C VAL A 207 16.63 -1.03 -9.06
N ARG A 208 16.66 0.26 -8.73
CA ARG A 208 17.38 0.81 -7.58
C ARG A 208 16.43 1.43 -6.56
N GLN A 209 16.77 1.31 -5.29
CA GLN A 209 16.09 2.00 -4.20
C GLN A 209 16.44 3.48 -4.13
N ARG A 210 15.78 4.21 -3.22
CA ARG A 210 15.95 5.66 -3.04
C ARG A 210 17.41 6.08 -2.83
N LEU A 211 18.19 5.28 -2.09
CA LEU A 211 19.61 5.54 -1.83
C LEU A 211 20.53 5.12 -2.99
N GLY A 212 19.95 4.57 -4.07
CA GLY A 212 20.67 4.24 -5.30
C GLY A 212 21.23 2.83 -5.36
N GLU A 213 21.12 2.02 -4.31
CA GLU A 213 21.49 0.60 -4.32
C GLU A 213 20.56 -0.20 -5.25
N ALA A 214 21.11 -1.20 -5.95
CA ALA A 214 20.34 -2.11 -6.79
C ALA A 214 19.61 -3.14 -5.93
N VAL A 215 18.30 -3.26 -6.12
CA VAL A 215 17.43 -4.14 -5.32
C VAL A 215 16.69 -5.19 -6.16
N PHE A 216 16.76 -5.08 -7.49
CA PHE A 216 16.23 -6.07 -8.41
C PHE A 216 16.98 -5.96 -9.74
N THR A 217 17.27 -7.09 -10.34
CA THR A 217 17.89 -7.20 -11.66
C THR A 217 17.14 -8.22 -12.51
N LEU A 218 17.10 -7.99 -13.82
CA LEU A 218 16.49 -8.90 -14.79
C LEU A 218 17.27 -8.88 -16.09
N GLU A 219 17.69 -10.05 -16.54
CA GLU A 219 18.30 -10.21 -17.86
C GLU A 219 17.23 -10.12 -18.95
N PRO A 220 17.54 -9.52 -20.12
CA PRO A 220 16.63 -9.53 -21.25
C PRO A 220 16.46 -10.97 -21.75
N PRO A 221 15.27 -11.37 -22.22
CA PRO A 221 15.09 -12.67 -22.85
C PRO A 221 16.06 -12.80 -24.05
N SER A 222 16.77 -13.92 -24.12
CA SER A 222 17.71 -14.21 -25.20
C SER A 222 16.97 -14.32 -26.54
N ALA A 223 17.56 -13.78 -27.61
CA ALA A 223 16.99 -13.81 -28.96
C ALA A 223 17.01 -15.20 -29.62
N THR A 224 17.62 -16.20 -28.97
CA THR A 224 17.67 -17.60 -29.41
C THR A 224 16.60 -18.39 -28.67
N GLY A 225 15.58 -18.85 -29.42
CA GLY A 225 14.30 -19.40 -28.93
C GLY A 225 14.32 -20.69 -28.11
N PRO A 226 13.19 -21.42 -28.11
CA PRO A 226 12.41 -21.75 -26.92
C PRO A 226 12.97 -22.97 -26.18
N GLY A 227 13.12 -22.84 -24.86
CA GLY A 227 13.51 -23.98 -24.05
C GLY A 227 14.15 -23.58 -22.74
N SER A 228 13.36 -23.07 -21.80
CA SER A 228 13.70 -23.07 -20.38
C SER A 228 12.43 -22.74 -19.61
N SER A 229 11.79 -23.78 -19.08
CA SER A 229 10.88 -23.80 -17.94
C SER A 229 10.49 -22.43 -17.35
N TRP A 230 9.47 -21.77 -17.92
CA TRP A 230 8.79 -20.60 -17.30
C TRP A 230 7.32 -20.90 -17.01
N MET A 231 7.03 -22.14 -16.61
CA MET A 231 5.73 -22.52 -16.01
C MET A 231 5.98 -23.27 -14.71
N ALA A 232 5.97 -22.54 -13.60
CA ALA A 232 5.56 -23.07 -12.30
C ALA A 232 5.17 -21.89 -11.41
N LEU A 233 3.84 -21.75 -11.27
CA LEU A 233 3.04 -21.18 -10.16
C LEU A 233 3.58 -19.96 -9.39
#